data_AF-A0A914RKV6-F1
#
_entry.id   AF-A0A914RKV6-F1
#
_cell.length_a   1.000
_cell.length_b   1.000
_cell.length_c   1.000
_cell.angle_alpha   90.00
_cell.angle_beta   90.00
_cell.angle_gamma   90.00
#
_symmetry.space_group_name_H-M   'P 1'
#
loop_
_entity.id
_entity.type
_entity.pdbx_description
1 polymer ?
#
loop_
_entity_poly.entity_id
_entity_poly.type
_entity_poly.pdbx_seq_one_letter_code
_entity_poly.pdbx_strand_id
1 'polypeptide(L)'
;MRVSYQCNFRYFIDTHFIDGIVLCHLPEGPTAFFKINSLKFTKDIKVGQSLSSLILNNFNTRLGHTVARMFACLFPHEPMFTGRRVVTFHNQRDYIFFRHHRF
;
A
#
# COMPACT_ATOMS: atom_id res chain seq x y z
N MET A 1 -24.98 -6.40 -7.19
CA MET A 1 -24.62 -4.98 -7.39
C MET A 1 -23.12 -4.86 -7.22
N ARG A 2 -22.36 -4.89 -8.32
CA ARG A 2 -20.88 -4.95 -8.32
C ARG A 2 -20.40 -3.52 -8.61
N VAL A 3 -19.96 -2.80 -7.58
CA VAL A 3 -19.40 -1.46 -7.76
C VAL A 3 -17.88 -1.60 -7.81
N SER A 4 -17.34 -1.68 -9.02
CA SER A 4 -15.92 -1.63 -9.28
C SER A 4 -15.47 -0.16 -9.26
N TYR A 5 -14.86 0.28 -8.17
CA TYR A 5 -14.17 1.56 -8.13
C TYR A 5 -12.80 1.39 -8.75
N GLN A 6 -12.68 1.76 -10.03
CA GLN A 6 -11.42 1.83 -10.73
C GLN A 6 -10.76 3.17 -10.40
N CYS A 7 -10.04 3.22 -9.28
CA CYS A 7 -9.25 4.39 -8.89
C CYS A 7 -8.03 4.50 -9.81
N ASN A 8 -8.09 5.43 -10.77
CA ASN A 8 -6.94 5.80 -11.59
C ASN A 8 -5.91 6.56 -10.73
N PHE A 9 -4.88 5.87 -10.26
CA PHE A 9 -3.73 6.51 -9.62
C PHE A 9 -2.71 6.92 -10.69
N ARG A 10 -2.53 8.23 -10.85
CA ARG A 10 -1.48 8.81 -11.69
C ARG A 10 -0.23 8.95 -10.82
N TYR A 11 0.72 8.02 -10.96
CA TYR A 11 2.03 8.10 -10.29
C TYR A 11 2.85 9.18 -10.99
N PHE A 12 3.04 10.33 -10.34
CA PHE A 12 4.00 11.34 -10.79
C PHE A 12 5.32 11.02 -10.08
N ILE A 13 6.26 10.38 -10.78
CA ILE A 13 7.58 10.05 -10.26
C ILE A 13 8.58 10.80 -11.15
N ASP A 14 9.02 11.96 -10.67
CA ASP A 14 10.16 12.66 -11.24
C ASP A 14 11.42 12.33 -10.44
N THR A 15 12.48 11.97 -11.14
CA THR A 15 13.71 11.46 -10.54
C THR A 15 14.55 12.59 -9.95
N HIS A 16 14.34 12.94 -8.68
CA HIS A 16 15.33 13.53 -7.76
C HIS A 16 14.79 13.43 -6.32
N PHE A 17 15.36 12.53 -5.51
CA PHE A 17 15.08 12.30 -4.08
C PHE A 17 13.59 12.26 -3.65
N ILE A 18 13.04 11.04 -3.50
CA ILE A 18 11.65 10.85 -3.07
C ILE A 18 11.55 11.00 -1.54
N ASP A 19 11.09 12.15 -1.05
CA ASP A 19 10.97 12.45 0.38
C ASP A 19 9.65 11.97 1.02
N GLY A 20 8.61 11.75 0.22
CA GLY A 20 7.30 11.37 0.74
C GLY A 20 6.28 11.03 -0.33
N ILE A 21 5.14 10.49 0.13
CA ILE A 21 3.97 10.17 -0.69
C ILE A 21 2.72 10.77 -0.07
N VAL A 22 1.80 11.21 -0.93
CA VAL A 22 0.46 11.65 -0.55
C VAL A 22 -0.54 10.60 -1.04
N LEU A 23 -1.38 10.09 -0.14
CA LEU A 23 -2.48 9.19 -0.45
C LEU A 23 -3.80 9.92 -0.25
N CYS A 24 -4.51 10.20 -1.35
CA CYS A 24 -5.81 10.85 -1.35
C CYS A 24 -6.90 9.88 -1.79
N HIS A 25 -8.01 9.82 -1.04
CA HIS A 25 -9.23 9.16 -1.50
C HIS A 25 -10.17 10.22 -2.09
N LEU A 26 -10.67 9.99 -3.31
CA LEU A 26 -11.59 10.88 -4.01
C LEU A 26 -13.02 10.30 -4.01
N PRO A 27 -14.07 11.13 -4.18
CA PRO A 27 -14.03 12.59 -4.36
C PRO A 27 -13.87 13.40 -3.06
N GLU A 28 -14.40 12.93 -1.93
CA GLU A 28 -14.32 13.59 -0.60
C GLU A 28 -13.77 12.63 0.48
N GLY A 29 -12.67 11.97 0.18
CA GLY A 29 -12.04 11.02 1.08
C GLY A 29 -10.86 11.60 1.85
N PRO A 30 -10.38 10.87 2.89
CA PRO A 30 -9.23 11.30 3.66
C PRO A 30 -7.97 11.41 2.79
N THR A 31 -7.12 12.36 3.15
CA THR A 31 -5.77 12.54 2.59
C THR A 31 -4.73 12.32 3.67
N ALA A 32 -3.71 11.51 3.37
CA ALA A 32 -2.62 11.21 4.28
C ALA A 32 -1.28 11.49 3.60
N PHE A 33 -0.38 12.19 4.29
CA PHE A 33 1.00 12.38 3.86
C PHE A 33 1.91 11.44 4.67
N PHE A 34 2.77 10.70 3.96
CA PHE A 34 3.75 9.81 4.57
C PHE A 34 5.15 10.22 4.14
N LYS A 35 6.04 10.43 5.11
CA LYS A 35 7.46 10.64 4.87
C LYS A 35 8.15 9.29 4.58
N ILE A 36 9.00 9.26 3.57
CA ILE A 36 9.78 8.07 3.20
C ILE A 36 11.21 8.25 3.71
N ASN A 37 11.69 7.33 4.54
CA ASN A 37 13.04 7.39 5.11
C ASN A 37 14.03 6.38 4.49
N SER A 38 13.57 5.27 3.92
CA SER A 38 14.46 4.22 3.37
C SER A 38 13.80 3.49 2.20
N LEU A 39 13.93 4.07 1.00
CA LEU A 39 13.39 3.49 -0.23
C LEU A 39 14.42 2.56 -0.87
N LYS A 40 13.99 1.34 -1.21
CA LYS A 40 14.74 0.46 -2.10
C LYS A 40 13.92 0.20 -3.35
N PHE A 41 14.52 0.41 -4.51
CA PHE A 41 13.82 0.27 -5.79
C PHE A 41 13.68 -1.20 -6.20
N THR A 42 12.59 -1.49 -6.91
CA THR A 42 12.28 -2.84 -7.40
C THR A 42 13.24 -3.33 -8.49
N LYS A 43 14.10 -2.47 -9.05
CA LYS A 43 15.15 -2.89 -10.01
C LYS A 43 16.10 -3.93 -9.41
N ASP A 44 16.24 -3.93 -8.09
CA ASP A 44 17.08 -4.87 -7.33
C ASP A 44 16.28 -6.07 -6.78
N ILE A 45 14.96 -6.14 -7.04
CA ILE A 45 14.05 -7.12 -6.47
C ILE A 45 13.29 -7.81 -7.61
N LYS A 46 13.52 -9.10 -7.84
CA LYS A 46 12.80 -9.88 -8.88
C LYS A 46 11.31 -9.98 -8.53
N VAL A 47 10.51 -9.01 -8.99
CA VAL A 47 9.06 -8.98 -8.75
C VAL A 47 8.27 -9.26 -10.05
N GLY A 48 7.60 -10.42 -10.15
CA GLY A 48 6.64 -10.72 -11.22
C GLY A 48 5.33 -9.91 -11.13
N GLN A 49 4.38 -10.13 -12.04
CA GLN A 49 3.11 -9.38 -12.11
C GLN A 49 1.91 -10.22 -11.61
N SER A 50 1.94 -10.74 -10.38
CA SER A 50 0.76 -11.43 -9.83
C SER A 50 0.02 -10.57 -8.83
N LEU A 51 -1.30 -10.76 -8.75
CA LEU A 51 -2.13 -10.23 -7.66
C LEU A 51 -1.56 -10.69 -6.33
N SER A 52 -1.42 -9.75 -5.38
CA SER A 52 -0.86 -10.00 -4.06
C SER A 52 -1.91 -9.83 -2.99
N SER A 53 -1.96 -10.76 -2.04
CA SER A 53 -2.77 -10.62 -0.82
C SER A 53 -2.15 -9.59 0.12
N LEU A 54 -2.98 -8.92 0.92
CA LEU A 54 -2.55 -7.87 1.83
C LEU A 54 -2.56 -8.35 3.29
N ILE A 55 -1.49 -8.07 4.03
CA ILE A 55 -1.41 -8.24 5.49
C ILE A 55 -1.18 -6.87 6.13
N LEU A 56 -2.01 -6.52 7.11
CA LEU A 56 -1.90 -5.31 7.91
C LEU A 56 -1.66 -5.69 9.37
N ASN A 57 -0.48 -5.38 9.89
CA ASN A 57 -0.08 -5.74 11.25
C ASN A 57 0.05 -4.52 12.15
N ASN A 58 -0.49 -4.63 13.36
CA ASN A 58 -0.33 -3.68 14.47
C ASN A 58 -0.92 -2.27 14.21
N PHE A 59 -2.05 -2.21 13.51
CA PHE A 59 -2.84 -0.99 13.27
C PHE A 59 -3.98 -0.85 14.29
N ASN A 60 -3.73 -1.08 15.57
CA ASN A 60 -4.80 -1.25 16.59
C ASN A 60 -5.44 0.06 17.08
N THR A 61 -4.84 1.21 16.77
CA THR A 61 -5.37 2.52 17.20
C THR A 61 -6.50 2.98 16.28
N ARG A 62 -7.34 3.90 16.76
CA ARG A 62 -8.42 4.49 15.92
C ARG A 62 -7.87 5.12 14.64
N LEU A 63 -6.73 5.82 14.72
CA LEU A 63 -6.02 6.34 13.56
C LEU A 63 -5.46 5.20 12.69
N GLY A 64 -4.88 4.17 13.33
CA GLY A 64 -4.35 2.99 12.68
C GLY A 64 -5.41 2.27 11.83
N HIS A 65 -6.64 2.12 12.33
CA HIS A 65 -7.74 1.55 11.55
C HIS A 65 -8.09 2.38 10.32
N THR A 66 -8.10 3.70 10.41
CA THR A 66 -8.34 4.58 9.25
C THR A 66 -7.24 4.41 8.20
N VAL A 67 -5.98 4.45 8.63
CA VAL A 67 -4.82 4.28 7.75
C VAL A 67 -4.79 2.88 7.13
N ALA A 68 -5.10 1.85 7.92
CA ALA A 68 -5.22 0.46 7.47
C ALA A 68 -6.29 0.33 6.37
N ARG A 69 -7.45 0.97 6.53
CA ARG A 69 -8.50 1.00 5.50
C ARG A 69 -8.03 1.75 4.25
N MET A 70 -7.34 2.87 4.40
CA MET A 70 -6.77 3.61 3.27
C MET A 70 -5.78 2.75 2.46
N PHE A 71 -4.94 1.96 3.14
CA PHE A 71 -4.07 1.01 2.45
C PHE A 71 -4.82 -0.18 1.86
N ALA A 72 -5.83 -0.72 2.54
CA ALA A 72 -6.63 -1.83 2.05
C ALA A 72 -7.34 -1.50 0.73
N CYS A 73 -7.81 -0.26 0.57
CA CYS A 73 -8.45 0.21 -0.66
C CYS A 73 -7.51 0.25 -1.88
N LEU A 74 -6.18 0.19 -1.68
CA LEU A 74 -5.21 0.13 -2.77
C LEU A 74 -5.07 -1.28 -3.36
N PHE A 75 -5.55 -2.30 -2.65
CA PHE A 75 -5.43 -3.70 -3.06
C PHE A 75 -6.80 -4.27 -3.46
N PRO A 76 -6.85 -5.17 -4.46
CA PRO A 76 -8.08 -5.82 -4.85
C PRO A 76 -8.63 -6.66 -3.70
N HIS A 77 -9.94 -6.59 -3.49
CA HIS A 77 -10.62 -7.30 -2.40
C HIS A 77 -10.71 -8.81 -2.60
N GLU A 78 -10.56 -9.31 -3.83
CA GLU A 78 -10.56 -10.74 -4.14
C GLU A 78 -9.11 -11.27 -4.11
N PRO A 79 -8.60 -11.80 -2.99
CA PRO A 79 -7.27 -12.39 -2.93
C PRO A 79 -7.25 -13.67 -3.76
N MET A 80 -6.41 -13.71 -4.80
CA MET A 80 -6.17 -14.92 -5.55
C MET A 80 -5.19 -15.81 -4.73
N PHE A 81 -5.71 -16.76 -3.96
CA PHE A 81 -4.91 -17.68 -3.15
C PHE A 81 -3.91 -18.52 -3.96
N THR A 82 -4.09 -18.62 -5.27
CA THR A 82 -3.16 -19.29 -6.19
C THR A 82 -1.87 -18.48 -6.38
N GLY A 83 -1.93 -17.15 -6.22
CA GLY A 83 -0.77 -16.26 -6.25
C GLY A 83 -0.06 -16.28 -4.91
N ARG A 84 1.09 -16.96 -4.80
CA ARG A 84 1.90 -17.07 -3.57
C ARG A 84 2.59 -15.76 -3.14
N ARG A 85 1.94 -14.61 -3.33
CA ARG A 85 2.55 -13.29 -3.13
C ARG A 85 1.73 -12.49 -2.15
N VAL A 86 2.43 -11.92 -1.19
CA VAL A 86 1.82 -11.22 -0.07
C VAL A 86 2.56 -9.92 0.14
N VAL A 87 1.82 -8.86 0.32
CA VAL A 87 2.33 -7.55 0.69
C VAL A 87 1.96 -7.30 2.14
N THR A 88 2.95 -6.93 2.94
CA THR A 88 2.76 -6.68 4.37
C THR A 88 3.05 -5.22 4.69
N PHE A 89 2.11 -4.58 5.38
CA PHE A 89 2.34 -3.33 6.11
C PHE A 89 2.40 -3.68 7.59
N HIS A 90 3.55 -3.43 8.21
CA HIS A 90 3.74 -3.64 9.64
C HIS A 90 4.00 -2.30 10.32
N ASN A 91 3.11 -1.92 11.24
CA ASN A 91 3.24 -0.70 12.01
C ASN A 91 4.01 -0.95 13.31
N GLN A 92 5.12 -0.26 13.54
CA GLN A 92 5.91 -0.37 14.77
C GLN A 92 6.34 1.02 15.23
N ARG A 93 5.83 1.46 16.39
CA ARG A 93 6.11 2.79 16.97
C ARG A 93 5.95 3.93 15.94
N ASP A 94 4.85 3.91 15.21
CA ASP A 94 4.50 4.88 14.16
C ASP A 94 5.38 4.83 12.90
N TYR A 95 6.24 3.82 12.76
CA TYR A 95 6.92 3.48 11.51
C TYR A 95 6.18 2.35 10.79
N ILE A 96 5.81 2.59 9.53
CA ILE A 96 5.15 1.59 8.70
C ILE A 96 6.21 0.95 7.79
N PHE A 97 6.49 -0.33 8.03
CA PHE A 97 7.37 -1.13 7.20
C PHE A 97 6.55 -1.79 6.09
N PHE A 98 6.92 -1.49 4.85
CA PHE A 98 6.33 -2.07 3.64
C PHE A 98 7.26 -3.14 3.04
N ARG A 99 6.75 -4.36 2.84
CA ARG A 99 7.52 -5.46 2.24
C ARG A 99 6.67 -6.35 1.34
N HIS A 100 7.27 -6.83 0.26
CA HIS A 100 6.73 -7.88 -0.59
C HIS A 100 7.36 -9.22 -0.22
N HIS A 101 6.53 -10.22 0.07
CA HIS A 101 6.92 -11.59 0.34
C HIS A 101 6.43 -12.52 -0.78
N ARG A 102 7.21 -13.56 -1.07
CA ARG A 102 6.82 -14.67 -1.95
C ARG A 102 6.96 -15.96 -1.15
N PHE A 103 5.92 -16.77 -1.18
CA PHE A 103 5.88 -18.14 -0.66
C PHE A 103 6.03 -19.16 -1.81
#